data_AF-A0A8H4NZ25-F1
#
_entry.id   AF-A0A8H4NZ25-F1
#
_cell.length_a   1.000
_cell.length_b   1.000
_cell.length_c   1.000
_cell.angle_alpha   90.00
_cell.angle_beta   90.00
_cell.angle_gamma   90.00
#
_symmetry.space_group_name_H-M   'P 1'
#
loop_
_entity.id
_entity.type
_entity.pdbx_description
1 polymer ?
#
loop_
_entity_poly.entity_id
_entity_poly.type
_entity_poly.pdbx_seq_one_letter_code
_entity_poly.pdbx_strand_id
1 'polypeptide(L)'
;MNSHKLSSILFESPDRSLIVLDIPTSLEESQVLPSQIPRRRIVSAEPPATPYPTPEPRRGHGGDDHSAFGLASPAAQLAELMTTATVSSALRDLTGIYSYSGPFHRDRFTQPQTQTPPSVSALRSLVPPKAEPLHGSIEALCDSFRMAPKFDIVVLDPPWPNRSARRKTDKYSTVSNLDEMSNLLLQIPLASHLAPDGLVAVWITNKHSIHDFLTSPTGLFAAWGLEHVIEWTWLKVAASGEPLYDIESTWRKPWEKLIIAKRIGRKKPDALKPKVIVAVPDVHSRKPNLRNLFQGVLGQECLGLEIFARNLTAGWWSWGDEVLRFQQPEHWHDIEE
;
A
#
# COMPACT_ATOMS: atom_id res chain seq x y z
N MET A 1 -7.90 -30.64 -14.34
CA MET A 1 -7.77 -30.41 -12.88
C MET A 1 -8.64 -29.21 -12.54
N ASN A 2 -9.48 -29.28 -11.51
CA ASN A 2 -10.37 -28.20 -11.12
C ASN A 2 -9.54 -26.93 -10.83
N SER A 3 -9.58 -25.95 -11.74
CA SER A 3 -8.95 -24.64 -11.56
C SER A 3 -9.71 -23.88 -10.48
N HIS A 4 -9.42 -24.20 -9.22
CA HIS A 4 -9.88 -23.41 -8.09
C HIS A 4 -9.18 -22.06 -8.16
N LYS A 5 -9.98 -20.98 -8.18
CA LYS A 5 -9.48 -19.61 -8.03
C LYS A 5 -8.57 -19.55 -6.80
N LEU A 6 -7.27 -19.32 -7.01
CA LEU A 6 -6.31 -19.16 -5.94
C LEU A 6 -6.55 -17.81 -5.27
N SER A 7 -6.99 -17.82 -4.01
CA SER A 7 -7.15 -16.62 -3.20
C SER A 7 -5.79 -16.01 -2.87
N SER A 8 -5.71 -14.68 -2.96
CA SER A 8 -4.57 -13.90 -2.42
C SER A 8 -4.51 -13.91 -0.89
N ILE A 9 -5.64 -14.09 -0.22
CA ILE A 9 -5.69 -14.27 1.25
C ILE A 9 -5.32 -15.72 1.56
N LEU A 10 -4.16 -15.92 2.19
CA LEU A 10 -3.61 -17.22 2.59
C LEU A 10 -4.09 -17.65 3.97
N PHE A 11 -4.39 -16.67 4.82
CA PHE A 11 -4.98 -16.86 6.14
C PHE A 11 -5.79 -15.61 6.53
N GLU A 12 -6.90 -15.81 7.22
CA GLU A 12 -7.71 -14.74 7.82
C GLU A 12 -8.21 -15.22 9.19
N SER A 13 -7.99 -14.42 10.24
CA SER A 13 -8.54 -14.69 11.56
C SER A 13 -10.07 -14.59 11.56
N PRO A 14 -10.80 -15.26 12.49
CA PRO A 14 -12.26 -15.22 12.52
C PRO A 14 -12.87 -13.82 12.63
N ASP A 15 -12.19 -12.90 13.33
CA ASP A 15 -12.56 -11.50 13.48
C ASP A 15 -12.04 -10.59 12.34
N ARG A 16 -11.29 -11.17 11.40
CA ARG A 16 -10.64 -10.51 10.25
C ARG A 16 -9.65 -9.41 10.63
N SER A 17 -9.16 -9.39 11.86
CA SER A 17 -8.16 -8.42 12.31
C SER A 17 -6.74 -8.78 11.88
N LEU A 18 -6.48 -10.04 11.52
CA LEU A 18 -5.18 -10.55 11.12
C LEU A 18 -5.29 -11.34 9.82
N ILE A 19 -4.53 -10.92 8.82
CA ILE A 19 -4.57 -11.49 7.47
C ILE A 19 -3.15 -11.81 7.02
N VAL A 20 -2.94 -12.98 6.43
CA VAL A 20 -1.73 -13.27 5.63
C VAL A 20 -2.10 -13.15 4.16
N LEU A 21 -1.43 -12.25 3.45
CA LEU A 21 -1.77 -11.88 2.07
C LEU A 21 -0.58 -12.13 1.13
N ASP A 22 -0.84 -12.81 0.01
CA ASP A 22 0.11 -12.91 -1.09
C ASP A 22 -0.01 -11.69 -2.03
N ILE A 23 1.03 -10.84 -2.05
CA ILE A 23 1.02 -9.60 -2.83
C ILE A 23 0.88 -9.86 -4.33
N PRO A 24 1.71 -10.72 -4.98
CA PRO A 24 1.57 -11.00 -6.40
C PRO A 24 0.15 -11.46 -6.78
N THR A 25 -0.40 -12.43 -6.05
CA THR A 25 -1.77 -12.93 -6.30
C THR A 25 -2.81 -11.82 -6.12
N SER A 26 -2.65 -10.93 -5.13
CA SER A 26 -3.60 -9.80 -4.94
C SER A 26 -3.63 -8.87 -6.16
N LEU A 27 -2.47 -8.67 -6.81
CA LEU A 27 -2.35 -7.85 -8.01
C LEU A 27 -2.89 -8.59 -9.23
N GLU A 28 -2.61 -9.88 -9.38
CA GLU A 28 -3.18 -10.73 -10.44
C GLU A 28 -4.71 -10.77 -10.36
N GLU A 29 -5.28 -10.98 -9.17
CA GLU A 29 -6.73 -10.94 -8.92
C GLU A 29 -7.33 -9.57 -9.26
N SER A 30 -6.60 -8.48 -9.05
CA SER A 30 -7.07 -7.13 -9.38
C SER A 30 -7.17 -6.88 -10.90
N GLN A 31 -6.52 -7.69 -11.75
CA GLN A 31 -6.56 -7.50 -13.21
C GLN A 31 -7.84 -8.03 -13.88
N VAL A 32 -8.75 -8.63 -13.11
CA VAL A 32 -10.02 -9.15 -13.60
C VAL A 32 -11.18 -8.66 -12.74
N LEU A 33 -12.39 -8.66 -13.30
CA LEU A 33 -13.60 -8.32 -12.55
C LEU A 33 -13.87 -9.34 -11.45
N PRO A 34 -14.66 -9.01 -10.42
CA PRO A 34 -15.10 -9.97 -9.42
C PRO A 34 -15.63 -11.27 -10.07
N SER A 35 -15.37 -12.40 -9.44
CA SER A 35 -15.71 -13.76 -9.92
C SER A 35 -14.96 -14.28 -11.15
N GLN A 36 -14.17 -13.46 -11.86
CA GLN A 36 -13.30 -13.93 -12.93
C GLN A 36 -12.00 -14.53 -12.39
N ILE A 37 -11.36 -15.38 -13.20
CA ILE A 37 -10.08 -16.03 -12.88
C ILE A 37 -8.97 -15.31 -13.68
N PRO A 38 -7.92 -14.81 -13.01
CA PRO A 38 -6.75 -14.25 -13.69
C PRO A 38 -6.11 -15.27 -14.63
N ARG A 39 -5.77 -14.84 -15.84
CA ARG A 39 -5.06 -15.66 -16.85
C ARG A 39 -3.59 -15.28 -17.00
N ARG A 40 -3.09 -14.41 -16.12
CA ARG A 40 -1.72 -13.91 -16.14
C ARG A 40 -1.14 -13.97 -14.75
N ARG A 41 0.14 -14.34 -14.68
CA ARG A 41 0.98 -14.20 -13.50
C ARG A 41 1.77 -12.91 -13.58
N ILE A 42 1.94 -12.21 -12.47
CA ILE A 42 2.77 -11.01 -12.42
C ILE A 42 4.24 -11.39 -12.19
N VAL A 43 5.14 -10.81 -12.98
CA VAL A 43 6.58 -10.96 -12.78
C VAL A 43 6.95 -10.28 -11.47
N SER A 44 7.52 -11.07 -10.57
CA SER A 44 7.77 -10.70 -9.17
C SER A 44 9.27 -10.77 -8.84
N ALA A 45 9.68 -10.11 -7.76
CA ALA A 45 11.01 -10.30 -7.19
C ALA A 45 11.09 -11.61 -6.40
N GLU A 46 12.30 -12.17 -6.29
CA GLU A 46 12.57 -13.27 -5.35
C GLU A 46 12.15 -12.88 -3.92
N PRO A 47 11.39 -13.74 -3.21
CA PRO A 47 10.99 -13.44 -1.85
C PRO A 47 12.23 -13.44 -0.94
N PRO A 48 12.38 -12.47 -0.02
CA PRO A 48 13.50 -12.49 0.92
C PRO A 48 13.44 -13.75 1.77
N ALA A 49 14.44 -14.64 1.65
CA ALA A 49 14.44 -15.92 2.35
C ALA A 49 14.54 -15.76 3.88
N THR A 50 15.33 -14.79 4.32
CA THR A 50 15.60 -14.49 5.73
C THR A 50 15.47 -12.98 6.02
N PRO A 51 15.28 -12.59 7.29
CA PRO A 51 15.35 -11.20 7.71
C PRO A 51 16.64 -10.50 7.25
N TYR A 52 16.53 -9.21 6.95
CA TYR A 52 17.69 -8.40 6.61
C TYR A 52 18.46 -8.00 7.87
N PRO A 53 19.78 -7.78 7.77
CA PRO A 53 20.53 -7.22 8.88
C PRO A 53 19.98 -5.84 9.24
N THR A 54 19.61 -5.66 10.51
CA THR A 54 19.18 -4.38 11.05
C THR A 54 20.37 -3.41 11.02
N PRO A 55 20.25 -2.23 10.38
CA PRO A 55 21.32 -1.26 10.41
C PRO A 55 21.53 -0.76 11.85
N GLU A 56 22.64 -1.11 12.49
CA GLU A 56 23.06 -0.49 13.74
C GLU A 56 23.59 0.94 13.47
N PRO A 57 23.34 1.92 14.34
CA PRO A 57 24.00 3.21 14.24
C PRO A 57 25.53 3.00 14.32
N ARG A 58 26.29 3.60 13.39
CA ARG A 58 27.75 3.58 13.47
C ARG A 58 28.17 4.19 14.81
N ARG A 59 28.72 3.39 15.72
CA ARG A 59 29.37 3.89 16.94
C ARG A 59 30.56 4.78 16.54
N GLY A 60 30.33 6.08 16.48
CA GLY A 60 31.41 7.07 16.55
C GLY A 60 31.97 7.07 17.97
N HIS A 61 33.30 7.18 18.10
CA HIS A 61 33.94 7.32 19.40
C HIS A 61 33.43 8.57 20.13
N GLY A 62 32.82 8.36 21.30
CA GLY A 62 32.59 9.38 22.33
C GLY A 62 31.37 10.27 22.11
N GLY A 63 30.23 9.86 22.67
CA GLY A 63 29.02 10.68 22.80
C GLY A 63 27.79 9.80 22.97
N ASP A 64 27.07 9.98 24.08
CA ASP A 64 25.83 9.27 24.41
C ASP A 64 24.77 9.49 23.32
N ASP A 65 24.67 8.56 22.37
CA ASP A 65 23.76 8.65 21.25
C ASP A 65 22.38 8.06 21.60
N HIS A 66 21.73 8.65 22.61
CA HIS A 66 20.30 8.49 22.89
C HIS A 66 19.41 9.28 21.90
N SER A 67 19.98 9.78 20.79
CA SER A 67 19.44 10.92 20.04
C SER A 67 18.28 10.61 19.09
N ALA A 68 18.08 9.37 18.64
CA ALA A 68 16.95 9.05 17.75
C ALA A 68 15.60 8.95 18.51
N PHE A 69 15.60 8.36 19.71
CA PHE A 69 14.44 8.39 20.62
C PHE A 69 14.24 9.78 21.24
N GLY A 70 15.32 10.53 21.50
CA GLY A 70 15.25 11.88 22.08
C GLY A 70 14.69 12.97 21.17
N LEU A 71 14.55 12.72 19.86
CA LEU A 71 14.04 13.68 18.87
C LEU A 71 12.55 13.48 18.50
N ALA A 72 11.94 12.36 18.86
CA ALA A 72 10.54 12.08 18.58
C ALA A 72 9.64 12.65 19.69
N SER A 73 8.49 13.24 19.33
CA SER A 73 7.52 13.70 20.32
C SER A 73 7.01 12.53 21.19
N PRO A 74 6.54 12.77 22.42
CA PRO A 74 5.96 11.71 23.25
C PRO A 74 4.80 10.96 22.57
N ALA A 75 3.98 11.68 21.80
CA ALA A 75 2.91 11.10 20.99
C ALA A 75 3.47 10.14 19.93
N ALA A 76 4.58 10.53 19.28
CA ALA A 76 5.23 9.69 18.28
C ALA A 76 5.83 8.41 18.87
N GLN A 77 6.47 8.51 20.03
CA GLN A 77 6.99 7.36 20.74
C GLN A 77 5.86 6.40 21.15
N LEU A 78 4.76 6.94 21.69
CA LEU A 78 3.60 6.14 22.06
C LEU A 78 2.97 5.45 20.84
N ALA A 79 2.79 6.16 19.73
CA ALA A 79 2.24 5.58 18.51
C ALA A 79 3.11 4.44 17.96
N GLU A 80 4.44 4.59 18.03
CA GLU A 80 5.37 3.54 17.67
C GLU A 80 5.25 2.32 18.59
N LEU A 81 5.27 2.51 19.91
CA LEU A 81 5.11 1.44 20.90
C LEU A 81 3.79 0.69 20.72
N MET A 82 2.69 1.40 20.47
CA MET A 82 1.39 0.79 20.19
C MET A 82 1.43 -0.06 18.92
N THR A 83 2.07 0.43 17.86
CA THR A 83 2.21 -0.32 16.59
C THR A 83 3.08 -1.57 16.79
N THR A 84 4.20 -1.44 17.49
CA THR A 84 5.07 -2.56 17.86
C THR A 84 4.30 -3.62 18.66
N ALA A 85 3.53 -3.20 19.67
CA ALA A 85 2.72 -4.12 20.47
C ALA A 85 1.65 -4.85 19.64
N THR A 86 0.98 -4.14 18.72
CA THR A 86 0.00 -4.73 17.79
C THR A 86 0.66 -5.77 16.87
N VAL A 87 1.81 -5.45 16.28
CA VAL A 87 2.57 -6.37 15.41
C VAL A 87 3.06 -7.60 16.20
N SER A 88 3.60 -7.40 17.40
CA SER A 88 4.03 -8.49 18.29
C SER A 88 2.89 -9.40 18.68
N SER A 89 1.70 -8.85 18.98
CA SER A 89 0.51 -9.67 19.24
C SER A 89 0.14 -10.49 18.02
N ALA A 90 0.05 -9.86 16.85
CA ALA A 90 -0.30 -10.55 15.61
C ALA A 90 0.63 -11.74 15.30
N LEU A 91 1.95 -11.59 15.48
CA LEU A 91 2.92 -12.67 15.26
C LEU A 91 2.74 -13.83 16.28
N ARG A 92 2.51 -13.50 17.55
CA ARG A 92 2.21 -14.51 18.59
C ARG A 92 0.89 -15.21 18.33
N ASP A 93 -0.13 -14.48 17.88
CA ASP A 93 -1.46 -15.02 17.64
C ASP A 93 -1.44 -15.94 16.41
N LEU A 94 -0.76 -15.55 15.31
CA LEU A 94 -0.54 -16.42 14.14
C LEU A 94 0.03 -17.78 14.54
N THR A 95 1.12 -17.78 15.32
CA THR A 95 1.85 -19.01 15.65
C THR A 95 1.22 -19.78 16.81
N GLY A 96 0.74 -19.10 17.85
CA GLY A 96 0.25 -19.70 19.08
C GLY A 96 -1.24 -20.01 19.08
N ILE A 97 -2.08 -19.03 18.72
CA ILE A 97 -3.55 -19.19 18.74
C ILE A 97 -4.01 -19.94 17.49
N TYR A 98 -3.49 -19.55 16.33
CA TYR A 98 -3.96 -20.04 15.03
C TYR A 98 -3.09 -21.17 14.46
N SER A 99 -1.96 -21.49 15.09
CA SER A 99 -1.02 -22.54 14.63
C SER A 99 -0.64 -22.40 13.15
N TYR A 100 -0.62 -21.17 12.63
CA TYR A 100 -0.30 -20.87 11.25
C TYR A 100 1.22 -20.76 11.09
N SER A 101 1.79 -21.71 10.34
CA SER A 101 3.23 -21.79 10.06
C SER A 101 3.59 -21.46 8.61
N GLY A 102 2.63 -20.94 7.83
CA GLY A 102 2.78 -20.62 6.42
C GLY A 102 1.92 -21.50 5.50
N PRO A 103 2.09 -21.34 4.17
CA PRO A 103 3.11 -20.51 3.52
C PRO A 103 2.77 -19.00 3.57
N PHE A 104 3.77 -18.13 3.70
CA PHE A 104 3.57 -16.66 3.75
C PHE A 104 3.52 -15.99 2.37
N HIS A 105 3.80 -16.74 1.31
CA HIS A 105 3.66 -16.33 -0.08
C HIS A 105 3.37 -17.55 -0.95
N ARG A 106 2.87 -17.34 -2.17
CA ARG A 106 2.77 -18.38 -3.20
C ARG A 106 4.03 -18.42 -4.06
N ASP A 107 4.17 -19.45 -4.87
CA ASP A 107 5.24 -19.55 -5.87
C ASP A 107 5.23 -18.33 -6.77
N ARG A 108 6.37 -17.64 -6.86
CA ARG A 108 6.51 -16.42 -7.65
C ARG A 108 7.00 -16.75 -9.05
N PHE A 109 6.44 -16.08 -10.05
CA PHE A 109 7.03 -16.09 -11.38
C PHE A 109 8.15 -15.04 -11.42
N THR A 110 9.40 -15.50 -11.35
CA THR A 110 10.58 -14.64 -11.41
C THR A 110 11.22 -14.75 -12.79
N GLN A 111 11.63 -13.63 -13.37
CA GLN A 111 12.43 -13.63 -14.60
C GLN A 111 13.90 -13.40 -14.25
N PRO A 112 14.85 -14.12 -14.89
CA PRO A 112 16.26 -13.78 -14.81
C PRO A 112 16.44 -12.33 -15.28
N GLN A 113 17.15 -11.51 -14.50
CA GLN A 113 17.54 -10.17 -14.96
C GLN A 113 18.52 -10.32 -16.12
N THR A 114 18.04 -10.49 -17.35
CA THR A 114 18.87 -10.29 -18.53
C THR A 114 19.20 -8.80 -18.60
N GLN A 115 20.50 -8.49 -18.56
CA GLN A 115 21.05 -7.14 -18.60
C GLN A 115 20.88 -6.51 -19.99
N THR A 116 19.65 -6.30 -20.40
CA THR A 116 19.31 -5.41 -21.50
C THR A 116 17.88 -4.98 -21.24
N PRO A 117 17.60 -3.70 -20.95
CA PRO A 117 16.21 -3.25 -21.00
C PRO A 117 15.69 -3.62 -22.39
N PRO A 118 14.58 -4.36 -22.51
CA PRO A 118 13.99 -4.57 -23.81
C PRO A 118 13.80 -3.19 -24.43
N SER A 119 14.23 -3.04 -25.70
CA SER A 119 13.85 -1.89 -26.52
C SER A 119 12.37 -1.64 -26.28
N VAL A 120 12.00 -0.43 -25.82
CA VAL A 120 10.63 -0.05 -25.43
C VAL A 120 9.65 -0.84 -26.28
N SER A 121 9.05 -1.84 -25.67
CA SER A 121 8.26 -2.82 -26.40
C SER A 121 7.16 -2.05 -27.13
N ALA A 122 7.08 -2.20 -28.45
CA ALA A 122 6.00 -1.62 -29.25
C ALA A 122 4.62 -2.23 -28.92
N LEU A 123 4.56 -3.12 -27.93
CA LEU A 123 3.35 -3.78 -27.46
C LEU A 123 2.53 -2.82 -26.60
N ARG A 124 1.21 -2.89 -26.80
CA ARG A 124 0.24 -2.09 -26.06
C ARG A 124 0.19 -2.52 -24.60
N SER A 125 0.12 -1.56 -23.69
CA SER A 125 -0.08 -1.82 -22.26
C SER A 125 -1.36 -2.63 -22.04
N LEU A 126 -1.30 -3.60 -21.13
CA LEU A 126 -2.40 -4.47 -20.76
C LEU A 126 -3.36 -3.70 -19.86
N VAL A 127 -4.54 -3.34 -20.36
CA VAL A 127 -5.54 -2.62 -19.55
C VAL A 127 -6.59 -3.61 -19.06
N PRO A 128 -6.80 -3.76 -17.74
CA PRO A 128 -7.85 -4.61 -17.19
C PRO A 128 -9.25 -4.20 -17.67
N PRO A 129 -10.21 -5.14 -17.72
CA PRO A 129 -11.58 -4.81 -18.10
C PRO A 129 -12.17 -3.70 -17.20
N LYS A 130 -12.79 -2.70 -17.83
CA LYS A 130 -13.44 -1.56 -17.15
C LYS A 130 -12.51 -0.75 -16.23
N ALA A 131 -11.18 -0.87 -16.36
CA ALA A 131 -10.26 0.04 -15.69
C ALA A 131 -10.18 1.37 -16.44
N GLU A 132 -10.18 2.48 -15.72
CA GLU A 132 -10.14 3.83 -16.28
C GLU A 132 -8.84 4.55 -15.85
N PRO A 133 -7.77 4.48 -16.68
CA PRO A 133 -6.50 5.11 -16.36
C PRO A 133 -6.47 6.61 -16.72
N LEU A 134 -6.10 7.44 -15.76
CA LEU A 134 -5.74 8.85 -15.91
C LEU A 134 -4.22 8.98 -15.85
N HIS A 135 -3.59 9.02 -17.03
CA HIS A 135 -2.13 9.03 -17.16
C HIS A 135 -1.61 10.47 -17.26
N GLY A 136 -1.03 10.96 -16.17
CA GLY A 136 -0.47 12.30 -16.07
C GLY A 136 -0.56 12.86 -14.65
N SER A 137 0.02 14.05 -14.47
CA SER A 137 0.14 14.66 -13.15
C SER A 137 -1.22 15.12 -12.62
N ILE A 138 -1.27 15.39 -11.32
CA ILE A 138 -2.51 15.89 -10.69
C ILE A 138 -2.89 17.23 -11.30
N GLU A 139 -1.93 18.15 -11.39
CA GLU A 139 -2.12 19.50 -11.89
C GLU A 139 -2.60 19.51 -13.35
N ALA A 140 -2.08 18.62 -14.17
CA ALA A 140 -2.44 18.52 -15.59
C ALA A 140 -3.84 17.94 -15.82
N LEU A 141 -4.32 17.05 -14.94
CA LEU A 141 -5.54 16.28 -15.15
C LEU A 141 -6.70 16.66 -14.22
N CYS A 142 -6.52 17.63 -13.32
CA CYS A 142 -7.57 18.08 -12.41
C CYS A 142 -8.88 18.45 -13.12
N ASP A 143 -8.81 19.11 -14.29
CA ASP A 143 -10.01 19.49 -15.05
C ASP A 143 -10.70 18.28 -15.69
N SER A 144 -9.93 17.35 -16.26
CA SER A 144 -10.47 16.08 -16.79
C SER A 144 -11.13 15.25 -15.70
N PHE A 145 -10.56 15.26 -14.49
CA PHE A 145 -11.08 14.52 -13.35
C PHE A 145 -12.41 15.08 -12.81
N ARG A 146 -12.79 16.34 -13.13
CA ARG A 146 -14.09 16.91 -12.70
C ARG A 146 -15.31 16.12 -13.23
N MET A 147 -15.14 15.40 -14.34
CA MET A 147 -16.18 14.55 -14.92
C MET A 147 -16.20 13.14 -14.32
N ALA A 148 -15.29 12.82 -13.40
CA ALA A 148 -15.22 11.52 -12.76
C ALA A 148 -16.46 11.24 -11.90
N PRO A 149 -16.82 9.96 -11.70
CA PRO A 149 -17.90 9.58 -10.80
C PRO A 149 -17.55 9.89 -9.34
N LYS A 150 -18.48 9.53 -8.44
CA LYS A 150 -18.18 9.45 -7.01
C LYS A 150 -17.68 8.05 -6.67
N PHE A 151 -16.66 7.97 -5.83
CA PHE A 151 -16.00 6.74 -5.42
C PHE A 151 -16.40 6.36 -4.00
N ASP A 152 -16.59 5.07 -3.77
CA ASP A 152 -16.85 4.48 -2.45
C ASP A 152 -15.55 4.35 -1.65
N ILE A 153 -14.42 4.21 -2.34
CA ILE A 153 -13.09 4.16 -1.74
C ILE A 153 -12.09 4.92 -2.62
N VAL A 154 -11.30 5.78 -2.01
CA VAL A 154 -10.12 6.39 -2.64
C VAL A 154 -8.87 5.94 -1.90
N VAL A 155 -7.95 5.28 -2.61
CA VAL A 155 -6.66 4.84 -2.06
C VAL A 155 -5.56 5.73 -2.61
N LEU A 156 -4.69 6.25 -1.74
CA LEU A 156 -3.56 7.09 -2.12
C LEU A 156 -2.25 6.43 -1.66
N ASP A 157 -1.24 6.41 -2.54
CA ASP A 157 0.16 6.11 -2.17
C ASP A 157 1.09 7.28 -2.57
N PRO A 158 0.97 8.45 -1.90
CA PRO A 158 1.72 9.64 -2.30
C PRO A 158 3.24 9.42 -2.24
N PRO A 159 4.02 10.05 -3.13
CA PRO A 159 5.48 10.00 -3.10
C PRO A 159 6.04 10.87 -1.96
N TRP A 160 5.84 10.43 -0.71
CA TRP A 160 6.21 11.21 0.48
C TRP A 160 7.67 11.68 0.46
N PRO A 161 7.96 12.92 0.88
CA PRO A 161 9.33 13.44 0.90
C PRO A 161 10.29 12.53 1.66
N ASN A 162 11.32 12.05 0.98
CA ASN A 162 12.35 11.19 1.57
C ASN A 162 13.77 11.69 1.27
N ARG A 163 14.57 11.88 2.33
CA ARG A 163 15.95 12.35 2.24
C ARG A 163 16.83 11.41 1.39
N SER A 164 16.56 10.12 1.34
CA SER A 164 17.32 9.15 0.53
C SER A 164 16.92 9.12 -0.94
N ALA A 165 15.65 9.37 -1.27
CA ALA A 165 15.16 9.42 -2.65
C ALA A 165 15.67 10.66 -3.41
N ARG A 166 15.91 11.76 -2.69
CA ARG A 166 16.47 13.02 -3.23
C ARG A 166 17.83 12.89 -3.91
N ARG A 167 18.59 11.81 -3.69
CA ARG A 167 19.93 11.61 -4.28
C ARG A 167 19.93 10.86 -5.62
N LYS A 168 18.77 10.37 -6.12
CA LYS A 168 18.72 9.40 -7.23
C LYS A 168 17.92 9.80 -8.48
N THR A 169 17.24 10.95 -8.53
CA THR A 169 16.32 11.24 -9.65
C THR A 169 16.39 12.68 -10.14
N ASP A 170 16.92 12.87 -11.35
CA ASP A 170 16.88 14.10 -12.17
C ASP A 170 15.64 14.17 -13.10
N LYS A 171 14.70 13.20 -13.04
CA LYS A 171 13.64 13.04 -14.05
C LYS A 171 12.19 13.22 -13.59
N TYR A 172 11.92 13.37 -12.29
CA TYR A 172 10.57 13.57 -11.77
C TYR A 172 10.53 14.75 -10.80
N SER A 173 9.45 15.53 -10.84
CA SER A 173 9.13 16.54 -9.82
C SER A 173 8.85 15.84 -8.49
N THR A 174 9.90 15.55 -7.71
CA THR A 174 9.71 15.02 -6.36
C THR A 174 9.41 16.18 -5.42
N VAL A 175 8.27 16.12 -4.74
CA VAL A 175 7.96 17.08 -3.66
C VAL A 175 9.04 17.06 -2.58
N SER A 176 9.52 18.25 -2.23
CA SER A 176 10.72 18.47 -1.41
C SER A 176 10.44 18.34 0.08
N ASN A 177 9.23 18.70 0.48
CA ASN A 177 8.78 18.90 1.86
C ASN A 177 7.25 18.66 1.95
N LEU A 178 6.70 18.75 3.17
CA LEU A 178 5.27 18.50 3.40
C LEU A 178 4.37 19.64 2.91
N ASP A 179 4.87 20.87 2.78
CA ASP A 179 4.09 22.00 2.30
C ASP A 179 3.82 21.88 0.79
N GLU A 180 4.84 21.52 0.00
CA GLU A 180 4.69 21.17 -1.42
C GLU A 180 3.77 19.96 -1.61
N MET A 181 3.90 18.94 -0.75
CA MET A 181 2.99 17.79 -0.77
C MET A 181 1.55 18.22 -0.44
N SER A 182 1.36 19.13 0.50
CA SER A 182 0.03 19.69 0.82
C SER A 182 -0.57 20.41 -0.38
N ASN A 183 0.19 21.30 -1.01
CA ASN A 183 -0.24 22.04 -2.20
C ASN A 183 -0.59 21.09 -3.36
N LEU A 184 0.15 20.00 -3.55
CA LEU A 184 -0.15 18.98 -4.54
C LEU A 184 -1.45 18.23 -4.22
N LEU A 185 -1.58 17.70 -3.00
CA LEU A 185 -2.74 16.90 -2.61
C LEU A 185 -4.03 17.71 -2.58
N LEU A 186 -3.97 18.98 -2.15
CA LEU A 186 -5.15 19.86 -2.10
C LEU A 186 -5.69 20.23 -3.49
N GLN A 187 -4.94 20.02 -4.57
CA GLN A 187 -5.45 20.20 -5.94
C GLN A 187 -6.41 19.09 -6.36
N ILE A 188 -6.34 17.90 -5.75
CA ILE A 188 -7.28 16.81 -6.02
C ILE A 188 -8.67 17.25 -5.53
N PRO A 189 -9.71 17.31 -6.38
CA PRO A 189 -11.07 17.69 -5.96
C PRO A 189 -11.78 16.53 -5.23
N LEU A 190 -11.13 15.96 -4.20
CA LEU A 190 -11.55 14.73 -3.54
C LEU A 190 -12.95 14.83 -2.93
N ALA A 191 -13.27 15.97 -2.30
CA ALA A 191 -14.51 16.14 -1.55
C ALA A 191 -15.77 16.00 -2.43
N SER A 192 -15.71 16.41 -3.70
CA SER A 192 -16.81 16.29 -4.68
C SER A 192 -16.93 14.90 -5.29
N HIS A 193 -15.83 14.14 -5.31
CA HIS A 193 -15.75 12.79 -5.88
C HIS A 193 -15.77 11.67 -4.85
N LEU A 194 -15.93 11.97 -3.55
CA LEU A 194 -16.14 10.95 -2.53
C LEU A 194 -17.64 10.73 -2.28
N ALA A 195 -18.09 9.47 -2.36
CA ALA A 195 -19.46 9.09 -2.01
C ALA A 195 -19.83 9.53 -0.57
N PRO A 196 -21.13 9.67 -0.23
CA PRO A 196 -21.56 10.11 1.10
C PRO A 196 -20.94 9.31 2.26
N ASP A 197 -20.90 7.99 2.12
CA ASP A 197 -20.31 7.04 3.10
C ASP A 197 -18.96 6.49 2.63
N GLY A 198 -18.33 7.17 1.67
CA GLY A 198 -17.05 6.76 1.09
C GLY A 198 -15.89 6.88 2.07
N LEU A 199 -14.86 6.08 1.84
CA LEU A 199 -13.63 6.04 2.62
C LEU A 199 -12.45 6.60 1.81
N VAL A 200 -11.47 7.15 2.52
CA VAL A 200 -10.18 7.57 1.97
C VAL A 200 -9.09 6.85 2.74
N ALA A 201 -8.23 6.12 2.05
CA ALA A 201 -7.15 5.34 2.64
C ALA A 201 -5.80 5.81 2.09
N VAL A 202 -4.90 6.23 2.97
CA VAL A 202 -3.61 6.84 2.58
C VAL A 202 -2.48 6.00 3.14
N TRP A 203 -1.66 5.43 2.25
CA TRP A 203 -0.41 4.79 2.64
C TRP A 203 0.56 5.85 3.15
N ILE A 204 1.18 5.59 4.30
CA ILE A 204 2.21 6.46 4.87
C ILE A 204 3.46 5.66 5.25
N THR A 205 4.58 6.38 5.25
CA THR A 205 5.81 5.87 5.91
C THR A 205 5.69 6.01 7.43
N ASN A 206 6.55 5.34 8.20
CA ASN A 206 6.55 5.43 9.68
C ASN A 206 7.00 6.78 10.25
N LYS A 207 7.08 7.84 9.43
CA LYS A 207 7.38 9.19 9.90
C LYS A 207 6.12 9.80 10.54
N HIS A 208 6.19 10.07 11.83
CA HIS A 208 5.07 10.66 12.57
C HIS A 208 4.59 12.01 12.00
N SER A 209 5.51 12.84 11.49
CA SER A 209 5.12 14.13 10.90
C SER A 209 4.17 14.00 9.70
N ILE A 210 4.20 12.87 8.97
CA ILE A 210 3.23 12.59 7.89
C ILE A 210 1.87 12.23 8.50
N HIS A 211 1.86 11.45 9.57
CA HIS A 211 0.64 11.11 10.28
C HIS A 211 -0.04 12.36 10.86
N ASP A 212 0.72 13.24 11.52
CA ASP A 212 0.23 14.52 12.03
C ASP A 212 -0.30 15.42 10.90
N PHE A 213 0.44 15.49 9.79
CA PHE A 213 0.03 16.24 8.60
C PHE A 213 -1.34 15.77 8.07
N LEU A 214 -1.61 14.46 8.09
CA LEU A 214 -2.91 13.93 7.66
C LEU A 214 -4.01 14.19 8.69
N THR A 215 -3.74 13.92 9.96
CA THR A 215 -4.79 13.71 10.98
C THR A 215 -5.03 14.89 11.92
N SER A 216 -4.15 15.90 11.93
CA SER A 216 -4.32 17.08 12.78
C SER A 216 -5.59 17.88 12.43
N PRO A 217 -6.12 18.69 13.37
CA PRO A 217 -7.32 19.50 13.14
C PRO A 217 -7.21 20.50 11.97
N THR A 218 -5.98 20.84 11.56
CA THR A 218 -5.68 21.70 10.42
C THR A 218 -4.96 20.94 9.30
N GLY A 219 -4.94 19.61 9.38
CA GLY A 219 -4.27 18.71 8.45
C GLY A 219 -5.07 18.46 7.18
N LEU A 220 -4.52 17.57 6.34
CA LEU A 220 -5.09 17.26 5.03
C LEU A 220 -6.53 16.73 5.11
N PHE A 221 -6.82 15.84 6.08
CA PHE A 221 -8.17 15.31 6.23
C PHE A 221 -9.17 16.40 6.61
N ALA A 222 -8.82 17.31 7.51
CA ALA A 222 -9.67 18.43 7.87
C ALA A 222 -9.98 19.32 6.66
N ALA A 223 -8.97 19.62 5.83
CA ALA A 223 -9.15 20.39 4.60
C ALA A 223 -10.06 19.71 3.57
N TRP A 224 -10.10 18.38 3.54
CA TRP A 224 -11.04 17.59 2.72
C TRP A 224 -12.39 17.32 3.40
N GLY A 225 -12.63 17.82 4.61
CA GLY A 225 -13.87 17.55 5.37
C GLY A 225 -13.98 16.10 5.86
N LEU A 226 -12.84 15.48 6.14
CA LEU A 226 -12.71 14.10 6.60
C LEU A 226 -12.19 14.05 8.04
N GLU A 227 -12.47 12.96 8.73
CA GLU A 227 -11.87 12.61 10.01
C GLU A 227 -11.24 11.22 9.94
N HIS A 228 -10.06 11.08 10.55
CA HIS A 228 -9.39 9.80 10.73
C HIS A 228 -10.27 8.89 11.59
N VAL A 229 -10.42 7.63 11.17
CA VAL A 229 -11.23 6.63 11.90
C VAL A 229 -10.48 5.39 12.30
N ILE A 230 -9.50 4.94 11.50
CA ILE A 230 -8.78 3.70 11.79
C ILE A 230 -7.48 3.59 11.02
N GLU A 231 -6.60 2.70 11.47
CA GLU A 231 -5.35 2.36 10.80
C GLU A 231 -5.29 0.87 10.51
N TRP A 232 -4.78 0.52 9.33
CA TRP A 232 -4.30 -0.83 9.02
C TRP A 232 -2.77 -0.83 8.96
N THR A 233 -2.16 -1.92 9.40
CA THR A 233 -0.71 -2.10 9.43
C THR A 233 -0.31 -3.20 8.46
N TRP A 234 0.51 -2.88 7.47
CA TRP A 234 1.17 -3.88 6.63
C TRP A 234 2.50 -4.28 7.26
N LEU A 235 2.56 -5.46 7.86
CA LEU A 235 3.77 -6.10 8.35
C LEU A 235 4.47 -6.87 7.23
N LYS A 236 5.74 -6.54 7.00
CA LYS A 236 6.60 -7.16 5.99
C LYS A 236 7.43 -8.26 6.63
N VAL A 237 7.26 -9.47 6.11
CA VAL A 237 7.96 -10.67 6.60
C VAL A 237 8.82 -11.28 5.48
N ALA A 238 9.83 -12.05 5.88
CA ALA A 238 10.56 -12.95 5.01
C ALA A 238 9.68 -14.15 4.61
N ALA A 239 10.16 -14.98 3.68
CA ALA A 239 9.53 -16.25 3.31
C ALA A 239 9.34 -17.19 4.52
N SER A 240 10.23 -17.08 5.52
CA SER A 240 10.12 -17.80 6.80
C SER A 240 8.96 -17.34 7.70
N GLY A 241 8.33 -16.20 7.42
CA GLY A 241 7.33 -15.57 8.28
C GLY A 241 7.91 -14.63 9.34
N GLU A 242 9.23 -14.56 9.46
CA GLU A 242 9.89 -13.64 10.39
C GLU A 242 9.87 -12.20 9.85
N PRO A 243 9.71 -11.17 10.71
CA PRO A 243 9.80 -9.77 10.30
C PRO A 243 11.11 -9.45 9.56
N LEU A 244 11.05 -8.66 8.48
CA LEU A 244 12.23 -8.36 7.67
C LEU A 244 13.32 -7.55 8.37
N TYR A 245 12.94 -6.84 9.42
CA TYR A 245 13.81 -6.09 10.30
C TYR A 245 13.34 -6.34 11.73
N ASP A 246 14.23 -6.15 12.69
CA ASP A 246 13.84 -6.14 14.09
C ASP A 246 12.72 -5.11 14.33
N ILE A 247 11.63 -5.56 14.94
CA ILE A 247 10.46 -4.73 15.27
C ILE A 247 10.83 -3.63 16.28
N GLU A 248 11.86 -3.85 17.10
CA GLU A 248 12.38 -2.90 18.07
C GLU A 248 13.41 -1.93 17.44
N SER A 249 13.78 -2.13 16.16
CA SER A 249 14.75 -1.26 15.49
C SER A 249 14.28 0.19 15.46
N THR A 250 15.14 1.13 15.88
CA THR A 250 14.83 2.56 15.83
C THR A 250 14.85 3.12 14.40
N TRP A 251 15.63 2.53 13.50
CA TRP A 251 15.90 3.11 12.18
C TRP A 251 15.01 2.54 11.07
N ARG A 252 14.70 1.25 11.12
CA ARG A 252 13.92 0.57 10.08
C ARG A 252 12.89 -0.33 10.71
N LYS A 253 11.63 0.06 10.59
CA LYS A 253 10.50 -0.80 10.97
C LYS A 253 10.11 -1.73 9.82
N PRO A 254 9.76 -2.99 10.11
CA PRO A 254 9.27 -3.93 9.12
C PRO A 254 7.80 -3.70 8.75
N TRP A 255 7.23 -2.52 8.96
CA TRP A 255 5.83 -2.26 8.61
C TRP A 255 5.62 -0.92 7.91
N GLU A 256 4.46 -0.76 7.29
CA GLU A 256 3.90 0.51 6.81
C GLU A 256 2.45 0.65 7.28
N LYS A 257 1.94 1.87 7.36
CA LYS A 257 0.57 2.14 7.83
C LYS A 257 -0.31 2.65 6.70
N LEU A 258 -1.58 2.26 6.73
CA LEU A 258 -2.64 2.77 5.90
C LEU A 258 -3.63 3.50 6.80
N ILE A 259 -3.65 4.83 6.69
CA ILE A 259 -4.53 5.68 7.49
C ILE A 259 -5.86 5.83 6.78
N ILE A 260 -6.95 5.46 7.43
CA ILE A 260 -8.28 5.44 6.84
C ILE A 260 -9.14 6.53 7.48
N ALA A 261 -9.72 7.38 6.64
CA ALA A 261 -10.60 8.46 6.99
C ALA A 261 -11.98 8.28 6.34
N LYS A 262 -12.98 8.94 6.93
CA LYS A 262 -14.33 9.07 6.37
C LYS A 262 -14.76 10.53 6.43
N ARG A 263 -15.88 10.86 5.81
CA ARG A 263 -16.49 12.19 5.95
C ARG A 263 -16.89 12.48 7.40
N ILE A 264 -16.65 13.71 7.85
CA ILE A 264 -17.04 14.17 9.21
C ILE A 264 -18.54 14.00 9.41
N GLY A 265 -18.93 13.46 10.56
CA GLY A 265 -20.34 13.28 10.94
C GLY A 265 -21.04 12.08 10.29
N ARG A 266 -20.39 11.32 9.40
CA ARG A 266 -20.93 10.05 8.86
C ARG A 266 -20.63 8.87 9.79
N LYS A 267 -21.39 7.78 9.71
CA LYS A 267 -21.09 6.59 10.53
C LYS A 267 -19.92 5.81 9.90
N LYS A 268 -18.94 5.40 10.71
CA LYS A 268 -17.91 4.45 10.27
C LYS A 268 -18.56 3.09 9.97
N PRO A 269 -18.26 2.41 8.85
CA PRO A 269 -18.75 1.06 8.61
C PRO A 269 -18.42 0.12 9.78
N ASP A 270 -19.38 -0.74 10.16
CA ASP A 270 -19.22 -1.62 11.32
C ASP A 270 -18.15 -2.69 11.07
N ALA A 271 -18.04 -3.16 9.82
CA ALA A 271 -17.02 -4.09 9.34
C ALA A 271 -15.60 -3.48 9.25
N LEU A 272 -15.47 -2.15 9.30
CA LEU A 272 -14.16 -1.50 9.27
C LEU A 272 -13.50 -1.59 10.66
N LYS A 273 -12.62 -2.57 10.84
CA LYS A 273 -11.89 -2.86 12.09
C LYS A 273 -10.38 -2.64 11.89
N PRO A 274 -9.59 -2.51 12.99
CA PRO A 274 -8.13 -2.47 12.88
C PRO A 274 -7.65 -3.78 12.28
N LYS A 275 -6.56 -3.72 11.50
CA LYS A 275 -6.11 -4.88 10.75
C LYS A 275 -4.59 -4.91 10.63
N VAL A 276 -4.00 -6.09 10.85
CA VAL A 276 -2.61 -6.39 10.50
C VAL A 276 -2.62 -7.27 9.26
N ILE A 277 -2.02 -6.77 8.18
CA ILE A 277 -1.78 -7.49 6.94
C ILE A 277 -0.33 -7.95 6.97
N VAL A 278 -0.11 -9.25 7.13
CA VAL A 278 1.20 -9.89 7.08
C VAL A 278 1.46 -10.33 5.65
N ALA A 279 2.53 -9.86 5.03
CA ALA A 279 2.84 -10.22 3.65
C ALA A 279 4.34 -10.14 3.34
N VAL A 280 4.82 -11.05 2.50
CA VAL A 280 6.18 -10.97 1.93
C VAL A 280 6.19 -9.89 0.84
N PRO A 281 7.06 -8.87 0.89
CA PRO A 281 7.08 -7.82 -0.12
C PRO A 281 7.47 -8.36 -1.49
N ASP A 282 7.02 -7.66 -2.53
CA ASP A 282 7.40 -7.92 -3.92
C ASP A 282 8.47 -6.88 -4.38
N VAL A 283 8.55 -6.56 -5.68
CA VAL A 283 9.43 -5.53 -6.22
C VAL A 283 9.26 -4.20 -5.48
N HIS A 284 10.32 -3.39 -5.49
CA HIS A 284 10.40 -2.18 -4.68
C HIS A 284 9.18 -1.25 -4.85
N SER A 285 8.61 -0.84 -3.71
CA SER A 285 7.44 0.04 -3.60
C SER A 285 6.15 -0.51 -4.21
N ARG A 286 6.06 -1.77 -4.62
CA ARG A 286 4.79 -2.38 -5.05
C ARG A 286 3.99 -2.80 -3.81
N LYS A 287 2.82 -2.19 -3.63
CA LYS A 287 1.92 -2.43 -2.50
C LYS A 287 0.98 -3.61 -2.78
N PRO A 288 0.44 -4.29 -1.75
CA PRO A 288 -0.70 -5.19 -1.95
C PRO A 288 -1.89 -4.44 -2.57
N ASN A 289 -2.64 -5.11 -3.44
CA ASN A 289 -3.93 -4.57 -3.87
C ASN A 289 -4.96 -4.74 -2.75
N LEU A 290 -5.69 -3.67 -2.42
CA LEU A 290 -6.60 -3.66 -1.27
C LEU A 290 -8.08 -3.87 -1.66
N ARG A 291 -8.40 -4.07 -2.95
CA ARG A 291 -9.80 -4.18 -3.41
C ARG A 291 -10.57 -5.23 -2.63
N ASN A 292 -10.05 -6.46 -2.52
CA ASN A 292 -10.74 -7.55 -1.82
C ASN A 292 -10.97 -7.23 -0.33
N LEU A 293 -10.00 -6.57 0.32
CA LEU A 293 -10.11 -6.21 1.74
C LEU A 293 -11.17 -5.13 1.95
N PHE A 294 -11.25 -4.13 1.08
CA PHE A 294 -12.29 -3.11 1.13
C PHE A 294 -13.65 -3.61 0.66
N GLN A 295 -13.73 -4.58 -0.25
CA GLN A 295 -15.00 -5.22 -0.62
C GLN A 295 -15.63 -5.96 0.57
N GLY A 296 -14.82 -6.50 1.49
CA GLY A 296 -15.30 -7.05 2.76
C GLY A 296 -15.89 -6.01 3.72
N VAL A 297 -15.68 -4.71 3.44
CA VAL A 297 -16.16 -3.58 4.25
C VAL A 297 -17.29 -2.80 3.56
N LEU A 298 -17.16 -2.57 2.24
CA LEU A 298 -18.01 -1.68 1.44
C LEU A 298 -18.92 -2.43 0.46
N GLY A 299 -18.76 -3.75 0.31
CA GLY A 299 -19.50 -4.57 -0.65
C GLY A 299 -18.73 -4.82 -1.95
N GLN A 300 -19.20 -5.81 -2.74
CA GLN A 300 -18.51 -6.30 -3.94
C GLN A 300 -18.49 -5.29 -5.11
N GLU A 301 -19.54 -4.48 -5.22
CA GLU A 301 -19.74 -3.52 -6.32
C GLU A 301 -19.12 -2.15 -6.02
N CYS A 302 -18.21 -2.04 -5.05
CA CYS A 302 -17.62 -0.76 -4.68
C CYS A 302 -16.74 -0.19 -5.80
N LEU A 303 -17.01 1.06 -6.17
CA LEU A 303 -16.23 1.80 -7.16
C LEU A 303 -15.06 2.48 -6.48
N GLY A 304 -13.84 2.09 -6.85
CA GLY A 304 -12.63 2.64 -6.27
C GLY A 304 -11.83 3.54 -7.21
N LEU A 305 -11.05 4.42 -6.62
CA LEU A 305 -10.02 5.23 -7.26
C LEU A 305 -8.68 5.01 -6.55
N GLU A 306 -7.64 4.69 -7.32
CA GLU A 306 -6.25 4.70 -6.85
C GLU A 306 -5.53 5.95 -7.36
N ILE A 307 -4.99 6.79 -6.48
CA ILE A 307 -4.21 7.99 -6.85
C ILE A 307 -2.73 7.76 -6.53
N PHE A 308 -1.86 8.26 -7.39
CA PHE A 308 -0.43 7.89 -7.49
C PHE A 308 -0.25 6.42 -7.86
N ALA A 309 -1.20 5.90 -8.62
CA ALA A 309 -1.23 4.51 -9.04
C ALA A 309 -0.05 4.19 -9.98
N ARG A 310 0.45 2.96 -9.87
CA ARG A 310 1.41 2.35 -10.81
C ARG A 310 0.90 1.02 -11.40
N ASN A 311 -0.23 0.56 -10.89
CA ASN A 311 -0.95 -0.63 -11.33
C ASN A 311 -2.41 -0.24 -11.56
N LEU A 312 -3.10 -0.96 -12.43
CA LEU A 312 -4.54 -0.78 -12.64
C LEU A 312 -5.33 -1.84 -11.88
N THR A 313 -6.55 -1.50 -11.53
CA THR A 313 -7.52 -2.42 -10.93
C THR A 313 -8.76 -2.49 -11.82
N ALA A 314 -9.19 -3.69 -12.20
CA ALA A 314 -10.37 -3.88 -13.05
C ALA A 314 -11.62 -3.29 -12.39
N GLY A 315 -12.37 -2.50 -13.15
CA GLY A 315 -13.55 -1.76 -12.69
C GLY A 315 -13.27 -0.50 -11.88
N TRP A 316 -12.00 -0.16 -11.62
CA TRP A 316 -11.62 1.02 -10.83
C TRP A 316 -10.97 2.09 -11.71
N TRP A 317 -10.98 3.32 -11.21
CA TRP A 317 -10.17 4.40 -11.77
C TRP A 317 -8.77 4.36 -11.16
N SER A 318 -7.78 4.75 -11.96
CA SER A 318 -6.39 4.85 -11.49
C SER A 318 -5.76 6.11 -12.05
N TRP A 319 -5.15 6.95 -11.21
CA TRP A 319 -4.55 8.23 -11.60
C TRP A 319 -3.10 8.30 -11.16
N GLY A 320 -2.20 8.61 -12.09
CA GLY A 320 -0.82 8.97 -11.77
C GLY A 320 0.08 9.14 -12.99
N ASP A 321 1.27 9.70 -12.77
CA ASP A 321 2.32 9.86 -13.79
C ASP A 321 2.85 8.53 -14.32
N GLU A 322 2.75 7.47 -13.52
CA GLU A 322 3.25 6.14 -13.85
C GLU A 322 2.12 5.09 -13.85
N VAL A 323 0.87 5.51 -14.10
CA VAL A 323 -0.32 4.64 -13.95
C VAL A 323 -0.26 3.34 -14.77
N LEU A 324 0.43 3.35 -15.90
CA LEU A 324 0.62 2.18 -16.78
C LEU A 324 1.96 1.44 -16.54
N ARG A 325 2.73 1.80 -15.51
CA ARG A 325 4.07 1.23 -15.28
C ARG A 325 4.07 -0.28 -15.18
N PHE A 326 3.20 -0.85 -14.34
CA PHE A 326 3.10 -2.30 -14.18
C PHE A 326 2.12 -2.96 -15.16
N GLN A 327 1.67 -2.24 -16.18
CA GLN A 327 0.80 -2.77 -17.23
C GLN A 327 1.56 -3.11 -18.51
N GLN A 328 2.88 -2.90 -18.55
CA GLN A 328 3.67 -3.32 -19.69
C GLN A 328 3.77 -4.85 -19.75
N PRO A 329 3.75 -5.47 -20.94
CA PRO A 329 3.78 -6.92 -21.08
C PRO A 329 4.97 -7.61 -20.40
N GLU A 330 6.11 -6.94 -20.26
CA GLU A 330 7.28 -7.48 -19.56
C GLU A 330 7.03 -7.78 -18.06
N HIS A 331 5.97 -7.21 -17.49
CA HIS A 331 5.55 -7.46 -16.12
C HIS A 331 4.58 -8.63 -15.96
N TRP A 332 4.20 -9.30 -17.06
CA TRP A 332 3.18 -10.34 -17.05
C TRP A 332 3.61 -11.57 -17.84
N HIS A 333 3.15 -12.73 -17.37
CA HIS A 333 3.31 -14.01 -18.07
C HIS A 333 1.92 -14.63 -18.23
N ASP A 334 1.52 -14.93 -19.45
CA ASP A 334 0.26 -15.63 -19.73
C ASP A 334 0.35 -17.07 -19.21
N ILE A 335 -0.72 -17.53 -18.55
CA ILE A 335 -0.85 -18.92 -18.12
C ILE A 335 -1.38 -19.70 -19.33
N GLU A 336 -0.55 -20.56 -19.93
CA GLU A 336 -1.01 -21.51 -20.96
C GLU A 336 -2.05 -22.46 -20.34
N GLU A 337 -3.20 -22.65 -21.02
CA GLU A 337 -4.32 -23.49 -20.57
C GLU A 337 -4.00 -24.99 -20.53
#